data_AF-A0A1H3Z9P7-F1
#
_entry.id   AF-A0A1H3Z9P7-F1
#
_cell.length_a   1.000
_cell.length_b   1.000
_cell.length_c   1.000
_cell.angle_alpha   90.00
_cell.angle_beta   90.00
_cell.angle_gamma   90.00
#
_symmetry.space_group_name_H-M   'P 1'
#
loop_
_entity.id
_entity.type
_entity.pdbx_description
1 polymer ?
#
loop_
_entity_poly.entity_id
_entity_poly.type
_entity_poly.pdbx_seq_one_letter_code
_entity_poly.pdbx_strand_id
1 'polypeptide(L)'
;MSENKPTNPGTPAAASVGTPGATPSSTDLPGTSSPDAQAAPAGLPTAPPDAPEAAARASTDDPQSASTVTPAATPAATPKTQQQLDAAEARAAAAQATAKQEAAVHDRDRTSRTGAPASSAAATAGAAPSSTEAAGATGAAGAAGATADEPPAPGSPPPGFTSQPDFSTFNPPPASSLPPSAPRYLKQSDSAWSVFGRIIAARARQLFDRAGQRITQRTLRIGVSARIFHPEPGAKGLRGKTLQYLEESIAHWVMSRDVIVFMIPTVGHQGMLHPSNIRLRDYAKHLDGLLLQGGADVSPQSYQEAATRPEWPGDRVRDMYELELLHEFVESGKPVLGVCRGCQLINVAFGGSLYQDIATDVPTAGVHVSEQYDQHRHAVHFPDGSTLANMFPGRREAIVNSIHHQAVKTLGRDLNIEAVSASDGIIEAVRYRRAPFVMGVQWHPEFHRAGGPELLDCTPLLDTFLRVARETRF
;
A
#
# COMPACT_ATOMS: atom_id res chain seq x y z
N MET A 1 57.66 19.02 -11.76
CA MET A 1 57.24 20.44 -11.83
C MET A 1 56.31 20.68 -10.64
N SER A 2 56.79 20.51 -9.40
CA SER A 2 57.86 21.28 -8.74
C SER A 2 57.41 22.73 -8.56
N GLU A 3 56.79 23.03 -7.42
CA GLU A 3 57.43 23.66 -6.25
C GLU A 3 57.19 25.20 -6.31
N ASN A 4 56.91 25.91 -5.21
CA ASN A 4 57.64 25.84 -3.95
C ASN A 4 56.81 26.31 -2.73
N LYS A 5 57.19 25.83 -1.54
CA LYS A 5 56.82 26.37 -0.21
C LYS A 5 58.10 26.45 0.62
N PRO A 6 58.30 27.50 1.44
CA PRO A 6 58.61 27.23 2.87
C PRO A 6 58.04 28.33 3.80
N THR A 7 57.29 28.06 4.88
CA THR A 7 57.65 27.65 6.27
C THR A 7 57.40 28.77 7.31
N ASN A 8 56.77 28.34 8.42
CA ASN A 8 56.60 28.90 9.79
C ASN A 8 57.83 29.63 10.41
N PRO A 9 57.77 30.28 11.61
CA PRO A 9 56.93 29.93 12.79
C PRO A 9 56.38 31.10 13.67
N GLY A 10 55.62 30.79 14.76
CA GLY A 10 55.57 31.64 15.96
C GLY A 10 54.27 31.71 16.79
N THR A 11 54.13 30.86 17.81
CA THR A 11 53.33 31.04 19.05
C THR A 11 54.36 31.07 20.21
N PRO A 12 54.14 31.58 21.46
CA PRO A 12 52.87 31.60 22.21
C PRO A 12 52.70 32.76 23.26
N ALA A 13 51.85 32.51 24.29
CA ALA A 13 51.75 33.15 25.62
C ALA A 13 50.94 34.47 25.74
N ALA A 14 50.43 34.88 26.92
CA ALA A 14 49.90 34.16 28.11
C ALA A 14 49.32 35.18 29.12
N ALA A 15 48.40 34.71 30.00
CA ALA A 15 48.15 35.14 31.39
C ALA A 15 48.12 36.63 31.83
N SER A 16 47.05 37.03 32.55
CA SER A 16 47.06 37.30 34.02
C SER A 16 45.68 37.85 34.47
N VAL A 17 44.93 37.20 35.38
CA VAL A 17 45.00 37.16 36.87
C VAL A 17 44.26 38.33 37.55
N GLY A 18 43.37 38.04 38.53
CA GLY A 18 42.58 39.06 39.24
C GLY A 18 41.60 38.63 40.35
N THR A 19 41.81 37.49 41.04
CA THR A 19 41.25 37.20 42.39
C THR A 19 42.01 38.02 43.46
N PRO A 20 41.67 38.11 44.79
CA PRO A 20 41.11 37.04 45.66
C PRO A 20 40.20 37.42 46.87
N GLY A 21 39.70 36.37 47.56
CA GLY A 21 39.48 36.31 49.03
C GLY A 21 38.07 36.61 49.57
N ALA A 22 37.64 36.13 50.75
CA ALA A 22 38.07 35.01 51.60
C ALA A 22 36.97 34.68 52.66
N THR A 23 37.03 33.50 53.29
CA THR A 23 36.13 32.96 54.36
C THR A 23 36.60 33.42 55.78
N PRO A 24 36.20 32.86 56.96
CA PRO A 24 35.23 31.80 57.35
C PRO A 24 34.39 32.05 58.65
N SER A 25 33.56 31.07 59.09
CA SER A 25 33.28 30.59 60.49
C SER A 25 31.82 30.02 60.64
N SER A 26 31.59 28.71 60.83
CA SER A 26 31.27 28.00 62.11
C SER A 26 30.07 28.60 62.90
N THR A 27 29.02 27.92 63.37
CA THR A 27 28.84 26.63 64.11
C THR A 27 27.34 26.15 64.00
N ASP A 28 26.79 25.03 64.52
CA ASP A 28 27.28 23.85 65.29
C ASP A 28 26.33 22.61 65.17
N LEU A 29 26.63 21.51 65.89
CA LEU A 29 25.75 20.37 66.27
C LEU A 29 25.73 20.23 67.82
N PRO A 30 24.69 19.72 68.51
CA PRO A 30 24.40 18.26 68.62
C PRO A 30 22.87 17.94 68.75
N GLY A 31 22.37 16.71 68.89
CA GLY A 31 22.99 15.46 69.34
C GLY A 31 22.07 14.22 69.27
N THR A 32 22.49 13.15 69.94
CA THR A 32 22.09 11.74 69.74
C THR A 32 20.95 11.24 70.64
N SER A 33 20.10 10.33 70.12
CA SER A 33 19.75 9.06 70.82
C SER A 33 18.90 8.10 69.96
N SER A 34 19.33 6.84 69.87
CA SER A 34 18.43 5.68 69.73
C SER A 34 18.19 5.09 71.12
N PRO A 35 17.15 4.26 71.31
CA PRO A 35 17.48 2.85 71.50
C PRO A 35 16.51 1.82 70.86
N ASP A 36 17.02 0.60 70.82
CA ASP A 36 16.48 -0.70 70.39
C ASP A 36 15.03 -1.06 70.78
N ALA A 37 14.40 -1.91 69.94
CA ALA A 37 14.14 -3.34 70.24
C ALA A 37 12.79 -3.92 69.73
N GLN A 38 12.91 -4.91 68.82
CA GLN A 38 12.21 -6.21 68.81
C GLN A 38 10.65 -6.29 68.82
N ALA A 39 10.06 -6.80 67.72
CA ALA A 39 9.56 -8.20 67.61
C ALA A 39 8.55 -8.40 66.44
N ALA A 40 8.59 -9.58 65.83
CA ALA A 40 7.69 -10.06 64.75
C ALA A 40 6.53 -10.93 65.36
N PRO A 41 5.63 -11.65 64.62
CA PRO A 41 5.60 -11.95 63.18
C PRO A 41 4.21 -12.06 62.47
N ALA A 42 4.26 -12.46 61.18
CA ALA A 42 3.29 -13.25 60.40
C ALA A 42 2.00 -12.58 59.83
N GLY A 43 1.73 -12.82 58.54
CA GLY A 43 0.46 -12.45 57.88
C GLY A 43 0.46 -12.33 56.35
N LEU A 44 0.75 -13.41 55.61
CA LEU A 44 0.21 -13.60 54.24
C LEU A 44 -1.26 -14.09 54.39
N PRO A 45 -2.21 -13.79 53.47
CA PRO A 45 -2.13 -14.36 52.12
C PRO A 45 -2.86 -13.62 50.95
N THR A 46 -2.83 -14.28 49.79
CA THR A 46 -3.78 -14.24 48.64
C THR A 46 -3.86 -13.01 47.73
N ALA A 47 -3.50 -13.23 46.47
CA ALA A 47 -3.92 -12.44 45.31
C ALA A 47 -5.30 -12.92 44.78
N PRO A 48 -6.03 -12.08 44.01
CA PRO A 48 -7.04 -12.50 43.04
C PRO A 48 -6.49 -12.48 41.58
N PRO A 49 -7.17 -13.15 40.63
CA PRO A 49 -6.53 -13.58 39.37
C PRO A 49 -7.01 -12.82 38.11
N ASP A 50 -6.42 -13.22 36.97
CA ASP A 50 -6.93 -13.11 35.59
C ASP A 50 -7.11 -11.71 34.98
N ALA A 51 -6.00 -11.15 34.47
CA ALA A 51 -6.02 -10.24 33.32
C ALA A 51 -5.85 -11.07 32.02
N PRO A 52 -6.76 -11.00 31.03
CA PRO A 52 -6.71 -11.89 29.88
C PRO A 52 -5.64 -11.51 28.86
N GLU A 53 -4.82 -12.51 28.56
CA GLU A 53 -3.92 -12.66 27.41
C GLU A 53 -4.67 -12.48 26.07
N ALA A 54 -4.80 -11.25 25.59
CA ALA A 54 -5.62 -10.91 24.41
C ALA A 54 -5.07 -9.73 23.59
N ALA A 55 -3.79 -9.83 23.17
CA ALA A 55 -3.19 -8.97 22.13
C ALA A 55 -2.38 -9.77 21.08
N ALA A 56 -2.43 -11.11 21.16
CA ALA A 56 -1.59 -12.02 20.37
C ALA A 56 -2.36 -12.70 19.22
N ARG A 57 -3.52 -12.17 18.79
CA ARG A 57 -4.42 -12.85 17.82
C ARG A 57 -5.05 -11.96 16.74
N ALA A 58 -4.68 -10.68 16.65
CA ALA A 58 -5.19 -9.77 15.62
C ALA A 58 -4.25 -9.58 14.40
N SER A 59 -3.07 -10.20 14.39
CA SER A 59 -2.17 -10.24 13.22
C SER A 59 -2.24 -11.60 12.52
N THR A 60 -2.30 -11.62 11.19
CA THR A 60 -2.13 -12.84 10.38
C THR A 60 -0.67 -13.23 10.15
N ASP A 61 0.28 -12.40 10.58
CA ASP A 61 1.71 -12.74 10.70
C ASP A 61 2.02 -12.97 12.22
N ASP A 62 2.26 -14.22 12.62
CA ASP A 62 2.56 -14.66 14.01
C ASP A 62 4.07 -14.52 14.33
N PRO A 63 4.47 -13.80 15.41
CA PRO A 63 5.87 -13.63 15.79
C PRO A 63 6.57 -14.91 16.32
N GLN A 64 5.86 -16.01 16.59
CA GLN A 64 6.48 -17.24 17.11
C GLN A 64 7.43 -17.98 16.13
N SER A 65 7.61 -17.48 14.90
CA SER A 65 8.58 -18.04 13.93
C SER A 65 10.03 -17.53 14.09
N ALA A 66 10.34 -16.79 15.17
CA ALA A 66 11.69 -16.30 15.47
C ALA A 66 12.65 -17.45 15.90
N SER A 67 13.62 -17.80 15.05
CA SER A 67 14.58 -18.87 15.33
C SER A 67 15.64 -18.47 16.36
N THR A 68 15.64 -19.12 17.53
CA THR A 68 16.78 -19.12 18.45
C THR A 68 17.84 -20.13 18.00
N VAL A 69 19.04 -19.65 17.68
CA VAL A 69 20.22 -20.49 17.43
C VAL A 69 21.24 -20.31 18.56
N THR A 70 21.34 -21.32 19.43
CA THR A 70 22.46 -21.48 20.36
C THR A 70 23.38 -22.58 19.84
N PRO A 71 24.69 -22.35 19.66
CA PRO A 71 25.59 -23.34 19.09
C PRO A 71 25.90 -24.46 20.11
N ALA A 72 25.29 -25.63 19.93
CA ALA A 72 25.66 -26.83 20.67
C ALA A 72 26.96 -27.45 20.11
N ALA A 73 27.83 -27.92 21.02
CA ALA A 73 29.16 -28.42 20.69
C ALA A 73 29.14 -29.72 19.84
N THR A 74 30.17 -29.89 19.02
CA THR A 74 30.38 -31.05 18.13
C THR A 74 30.65 -32.35 18.89
N PRO A 75 30.05 -33.47 18.46
CA PRO A 75 30.66 -34.78 18.58
C PRO A 75 30.82 -35.49 17.22
N ALA A 76 31.99 -36.12 17.04
CA ALA A 76 32.37 -37.22 16.16
C ALA A 76 31.65 -37.47 14.80
N ALA A 77 32.47 -37.63 13.75
CA ALA A 77 32.00 -37.88 12.39
C ALA A 77 31.49 -39.33 12.14
N THR A 78 30.32 -39.43 11.52
CA THR A 78 29.74 -40.62 10.87
C THR A 78 29.46 -40.25 9.40
N PRO A 79 29.68 -41.12 8.39
CA PRO A 79 29.93 -40.65 7.02
C PRO A 79 28.69 -40.07 6.31
N LYS A 80 28.87 -38.88 5.71
CA LYS A 80 27.86 -38.13 4.93
C LYS A 80 27.24 -38.91 3.75
N THR A 81 27.82 -40.05 3.38
CA THR A 81 27.43 -40.84 2.21
C THR A 81 26.04 -41.45 2.33
N GLN A 82 25.67 -42.01 3.50
CA GLN A 82 24.37 -42.69 3.64
C GLN A 82 23.20 -41.71 3.51
N GLN A 83 23.26 -40.59 4.23
CA GLN A 83 22.22 -39.56 4.19
C GLN A 83 22.05 -38.93 2.79
N GLN A 84 23.10 -38.94 1.96
CA GLN A 84 23.04 -38.51 0.56
C GLN A 84 22.42 -39.58 -0.36
N LEU A 85 22.63 -40.87 -0.09
CA LEU A 85 22.01 -41.99 -0.79
C LEU A 85 20.50 -42.05 -0.46
N ASP A 86 20.13 -41.99 0.81
CA ASP A 86 18.73 -41.97 1.26
C ASP A 86 17.98 -40.77 0.62
N ALA A 87 18.62 -39.60 0.56
CA ALA A 87 18.07 -38.43 -0.12
C ALA A 87 18.02 -38.56 -1.65
N ALA A 88 18.89 -39.35 -2.28
CA ALA A 88 18.82 -39.65 -3.72
C ALA A 88 17.67 -40.63 -4.02
N GLU A 89 17.51 -41.66 -3.20
CA GLU A 89 16.44 -42.65 -3.33
C GLU A 89 15.05 -42.03 -3.10
N ALA A 90 14.90 -41.19 -2.07
CA ALA A 90 13.68 -40.42 -1.85
C ALA A 90 13.31 -39.49 -3.02
N ARG A 91 14.31 -38.89 -3.69
CA ARG A 91 14.09 -38.08 -4.91
C ARG A 91 13.69 -38.93 -6.11
N ALA A 92 14.28 -40.11 -6.28
CA ALA A 92 13.91 -41.05 -7.35
C ALA A 92 12.48 -41.57 -7.16
N ALA A 93 12.08 -41.91 -5.94
CA ALA A 93 10.72 -42.33 -5.60
C ALA A 93 9.69 -41.21 -5.86
N ALA A 94 10.01 -39.96 -5.48
CA ALA A 94 9.14 -38.81 -5.76
C ALA A 94 8.97 -38.56 -7.26
N ALA A 95 10.06 -38.59 -8.05
CA ALA A 95 10.01 -38.43 -9.50
C ALA A 95 9.17 -39.52 -10.19
N GLN A 96 9.29 -40.79 -9.75
CA GLN A 96 8.44 -41.88 -10.25
C GLN A 96 6.96 -41.71 -9.88
N ALA A 97 6.66 -41.16 -8.70
CA ALA A 97 5.27 -40.86 -8.29
C ALA A 97 4.65 -39.77 -9.17
N THR A 98 5.39 -38.68 -9.45
CA THR A 98 4.96 -37.62 -10.37
C THR A 98 4.73 -38.16 -11.77
N ALA A 99 5.68 -38.91 -12.34
CA ALA A 99 5.54 -39.49 -13.68
C ALA A 99 4.33 -40.45 -13.80
N LYS A 100 4.00 -41.19 -12.74
CA LYS A 100 2.79 -42.03 -12.69
C LYS A 100 1.50 -41.20 -12.64
N GLN A 101 1.50 -40.07 -11.93
CA GLN A 101 0.36 -39.15 -11.92
C GLN A 101 0.15 -38.49 -13.29
N GLU A 102 1.23 -37.99 -13.92
CA GLU A 102 1.18 -37.39 -15.26
C GLU A 102 0.69 -38.39 -16.32
N ALA A 103 1.18 -39.63 -16.29
CA ALA A 103 0.69 -40.70 -17.17
C ALA A 103 -0.82 -40.99 -16.96
N ALA A 104 -1.28 -41.04 -15.70
CA ALA A 104 -2.70 -41.25 -15.38
C ALA A 104 -3.61 -40.08 -15.81
N VAL A 105 -3.09 -38.83 -15.81
CA VAL A 105 -3.82 -37.68 -16.38
C VAL A 105 -3.89 -37.78 -17.90
N HIS A 106 -2.78 -38.11 -18.57
CA HIS A 106 -2.77 -38.25 -20.03
C HIS A 106 -3.65 -39.40 -20.54
N ASP A 107 -3.79 -40.49 -19.79
CA ASP A 107 -4.67 -41.60 -20.18
C ASP A 107 -6.17 -41.26 -19.99
N ARG A 108 -6.51 -40.44 -18.98
CA ARG A 108 -7.86 -39.84 -18.82
C ARG A 108 -8.20 -38.87 -19.96
N ASP A 109 -7.25 -38.05 -20.38
CA ASP A 109 -7.40 -37.12 -21.51
C ASP A 109 -7.45 -37.84 -22.88
N ARG A 110 -6.87 -39.04 -22.97
CA ARG A 110 -6.94 -39.88 -24.17
C ARG A 110 -8.29 -40.59 -24.26
N THR A 111 -8.74 -41.17 -23.15
CA THR A 111 -10.04 -41.87 -23.09
C THR A 111 -11.24 -40.93 -23.25
N SER A 112 -11.15 -39.66 -22.84
CA SER A 112 -12.21 -38.66 -23.09
C SER A 112 -12.29 -38.20 -24.55
N ARG A 113 -11.23 -38.38 -25.36
CA ARG A 113 -11.18 -37.96 -26.77
C ARG A 113 -11.54 -39.05 -27.77
N THR A 114 -11.72 -40.29 -27.35
CA THR A 114 -12.03 -41.43 -28.24
C THR A 114 -13.29 -42.19 -27.79
N GLY A 115 -14.47 -41.56 -27.90
CA GLY A 115 -15.71 -42.24 -27.50
C GLY A 115 -17.04 -41.51 -27.73
N ALA A 116 -17.46 -41.32 -28.99
CA ALA A 116 -18.88 -41.32 -29.40
C ALA A 116 -19.05 -41.19 -30.94
N PRO A 117 -19.62 -42.19 -31.64
CA PRO A 117 -20.27 -41.99 -32.93
C PRO A 117 -21.76 -41.62 -32.75
N ALA A 118 -22.36 -41.00 -33.76
CA ALA A 118 -23.77 -40.58 -33.73
C ALA A 118 -24.74 -41.73 -34.05
N SER A 119 -25.94 -41.68 -33.46
CA SER A 119 -27.14 -42.33 -34.00
C SER A 119 -28.42 -41.57 -33.62
N SER A 120 -29.41 -41.65 -34.50
CA SER A 120 -30.64 -40.86 -34.50
C SER A 120 -31.83 -41.57 -33.85
N ALA A 121 -32.81 -40.76 -33.43
CA ALA A 121 -34.25 -41.05 -33.43
C ALA A 121 -34.78 -42.26 -32.62
N ALA A 122 -35.61 -41.97 -31.62
CA ALA A 122 -37.04 -42.33 -31.64
C ALA A 122 -37.75 -41.72 -30.42
N ALA A 123 -38.98 -41.22 -30.63
CA ALA A 123 -39.88 -40.82 -29.55
C ALA A 123 -41.20 -41.58 -29.67
N THR A 124 -41.61 -42.25 -28.60
CA THR A 124 -42.95 -42.81 -28.35
C THR A 124 -43.16 -42.92 -26.84
N ALA A 125 -44.37 -42.87 -26.28
CA ALA A 125 -45.62 -42.21 -26.67
C ALA A 125 -46.59 -42.30 -25.47
N GLY A 126 -47.50 -41.33 -25.33
CA GLY A 126 -48.66 -41.43 -24.43
C GLY A 126 -48.47 -40.83 -23.02
N ALA A 127 -49.47 -40.17 -22.42
CA ALA A 127 -50.74 -39.72 -23.01
C ALA A 127 -51.30 -38.52 -22.22
N ALA A 128 -51.76 -37.49 -22.94
CA ALA A 128 -52.81 -36.59 -22.49
C ALA A 128 -54.19 -37.25 -22.84
N PRO A 129 -55.38 -36.68 -22.53
CA PRO A 129 -55.79 -35.28 -22.66
C PRO A 129 -56.38 -34.76 -21.33
N SER A 130 -57.10 -33.64 -21.18
CA SER A 130 -57.92 -32.77 -22.05
C SER A 130 -58.18 -31.47 -21.24
N SER A 131 -58.52 -30.28 -21.74
CA SER A 131 -58.75 -29.63 -23.04
C SER A 131 -59.37 -28.25 -22.65
N THR A 132 -59.51 -27.17 -23.42
CA THR A 132 -59.21 -26.79 -24.80
C THR A 132 -59.41 -25.26 -24.87
N GLU A 133 -58.54 -24.55 -25.61
CA GLU A 133 -58.90 -23.51 -26.61
C GLU A 133 -59.72 -22.24 -26.24
N ALA A 134 -59.62 -21.11 -26.96
CA ALA A 134 -58.61 -20.63 -27.93
C ALA A 134 -58.85 -19.11 -28.20
N ALA A 135 -57.95 -18.52 -29.00
CA ALA A 135 -58.12 -17.40 -29.96
C ALA A 135 -59.26 -16.37 -29.75
N GLY A 136 -59.05 -15.05 -29.87
CA GLY A 136 -58.00 -14.34 -30.61
C GLY A 136 -58.47 -13.94 -32.03
N ALA A 137 -59.12 -12.78 -32.17
CA ALA A 137 -59.41 -12.15 -33.46
C ALA A 137 -59.71 -10.62 -33.34
N THR A 138 -58.85 -9.81 -33.96
CA THR A 138 -59.12 -8.69 -34.90
C THR A 138 -60.29 -7.70 -34.70
N GLY A 139 -60.03 -6.40 -34.92
CA GLY A 139 -61.03 -5.53 -35.60
C GLY A 139 -61.12 -4.03 -35.24
N ALA A 140 -60.33 -3.20 -35.92
CA ALA A 140 -60.67 -1.89 -36.52
C ALA A 140 -61.39 -0.72 -35.78
N ALA A 141 -60.85 0.48 -36.08
CA ALA A 141 -61.54 1.77 -36.33
C ALA A 141 -62.07 2.67 -35.18
N GLY A 142 -61.77 3.98 -35.30
CA GLY A 142 -62.83 5.00 -35.23
C GLY A 142 -62.69 6.18 -34.25
N ALA A 143 -62.12 7.29 -34.73
CA ALA A 143 -62.55 8.69 -34.50
C ALA A 143 -62.72 9.29 -33.07
N ALA A 144 -61.87 10.30 -32.81
CA ALA A 144 -62.19 11.66 -32.34
C ALA A 144 -63.14 11.91 -31.14
N GLY A 145 -62.60 12.62 -30.13
CA GLY A 145 -63.38 13.37 -29.13
C GLY A 145 -62.47 14.30 -28.33
N ALA A 146 -62.56 15.61 -28.56
CA ALA A 146 -61.82 16.62 -27.81
C ALA A 146 -62.68 17.17 -26.66
N THR A 147 -62.13 17.26 -25.46
CA THR A 147 -62.70 18.00 -24.32
C THR A 147 -61.63 18.89 -23.70
N ALA A 148 -62.02 20.10 -23.31
CA ALA A 148 -61.11 21.16 -22.90
C ALA A 148 -60.47 20.93 -21.52
N ASP A 149 -59.24 21.42 -21.36
CA ASP A 149 -58.46 21.37 -20.11
C ASP A 149 -59.03 22.31 -19.03
N GLU A 150 -59.14 21.78 -17.82
CA GLU A 150 -59.20 22.53 -16.56
C GLU A 150 -57.76 22.65 -16.01
N PRO A 151 -57.29 23.82 -15.54
CA PRO A 151 -55.88 24.01 -15.21
C PRO A 151 -55.44 23.15 -14.01
N PRO A 152 -54.38 22.33 -14.13
CA PRO A 152 -53.97 21.39 -13.08
C PRO A 152 -53.33 22.10 -11.88
N ALA A 153 -53.48 21.48 -10.71
CA ALA A 153 -52.91 21.95 -9.45
C ALA A 153 -51.35 22.02 -9.49
N PRO A 154 -50.73 23.00 -8.81
CA PRO A 154 -49.28 23.18 -8.83
C PRO A 154 -48.57 22.00 -8.15
N GLY A 155 -47.71 21.30 -8.91
CA GLY A 155 -46.89 20.18 -8.43
C GLY A 155 -46.96 18.91 -9.29
N SER A 156 -47.95 18.79 -10.17
CA SER A 156 -48.03 17.67 -11.13
C SER A 156 -47.00 17.82 -12.25
N PRO A 157 -46.30 16.75 -12.67
CA PRO A 157 -45.48 16.78 -13.87
C PRO A 157 -46.36 16.97 -15.13
N PRO A 158 -45.85 17.59 -16.21
CA PRO A 158 -46.64 17.89 -17.39
C PRO A 158 -47.17 16.61 -18.08
N PRO A 159 -48.31 16.70 -18.80
CA PRO A 159 -48.86 15.55 -19.53
C PRO A 159 -47.81 14.91 -20.45
N GLY A 160 -47.63 13.59 -20.34
CA GLY A 160 -46.65 12.83 -21.12
C GLY A 160 -45.26 12.65 -20.47
N PHE A 161 -44.97 13.25 -19.32
CA PHE A 161 -43.67 13.07 -18.64
C PHE A 161 -43.40 11.62 -18.16
N THR A 162 -44.45 10.82 -18.01
CA THR A 162 -44.37 9.39 -17.63
C THR A 162 -44.45 8.42 -18.82
N SER A 163 -44.62 8.94 -20.05
CA SER A 163 -44.57 8.14 -21.27
C SER A 163 -43.13 7.75 -21.60
N GLN A 164 -42.87 6.51 -22.03
CA GLN A 164 -41.56 6.19 -22.58
C GLN A 164 -41.34 7.01 -23.87
N PRO A 165 -40.14 7.60 -24.06
CA PRO A 165 -39.83 8.34 -25.28
C PRO A 165 -39.84 7.42 -26.50
N ASP A 166 -40.66 7.76 -27.49
CA ASP A 166 -40.69 7.06 -28.77
C ASP A 166 -39.48 7.45 -29.63
N PHE A 167 -38.50 6.55 -29.70
CA PHE A 167 -37.29 6.70 -30.51
C PHE A 167 -37.52 6.44 -32.01
N SER A 168 -38.72 6.04 -32.45
CA SER A 168 -39.05 5.80 -33.86
C SER A 168 -39.62 7.04 -34.57
N THR A 169 -40.13 8.04 -33.84
CA THR A 169 -40.60 9.30 -34.42
C THR A 169 -39.43 10.18 -34.87
N PHE A 170 -39.14 10.16 -36.18
CA PHE A 170 -38.18 11.06 -36.80
C PHE A 170 -38.83 12.42 -37.06
N ASN A 171 -38.48 13.43 -36.26
CA ASN A 171 -39.00 14.79 -36.41
C ASN A 171 -38.10 15.59 -37.37
N PRO A 172 -38.50 15.84 -38.64
CA PRO A 172 -37.66 16.56 -39.58
C PRO A 172 -37.49 18.03 -39.15
N PRO A 173 -36.33 18.66 -39.42
CA PRO A 173 -36.14 20.07 -39.07
C PRO A 173 -37.13 20.95 -39.84
N PRO A 174 -37.67 22.03 -39.21
CA PRO A 174 -38.59 22.94 -39.89
C PRO A 174 -37.90 23.57 -41.11
N ALA A 175 -38.64 23.67 -42.21
CA ALA A 175 -38.12 24.18 -43.46
C ALA A 175 -37.67 25.65 -43.31
N SER A 176 -36.36 25.88 -43.38
CA SER A 176 -35.70 27.19 -43.52
C SER A 176 -36.10 28.25 -42.48
N SER A 177 -35.65 28.09 -41.23
CA SER A 177 -35.45 29.21 -40.31
C SER A 177 -33.98 29.66 -40.29
N LEU A 178 -33.62 30.57 -41.21
CA LEU A 178 -32.40 31.36 -41.02
C LEU A 178 -32.60 32.26 -39.79
N PRO A 179 -31.70 32.26 -38.78
CA PRO A 179 -31.87 33.09 -37.61
C PRO A 179 -31.79 34.58 -37.98
N PRO A 180 -32.60 35.46 -37.38
CA PRO A 180 -32.63 36.89 -37.70
C PRO A 180 -31.37 37.66 -37.25
N SER A 181 -30.35 36.98 -36.72
CA SER A 181 -29.06 37.57 -36.35
C SER A 181 -27.93 36.53 -36.45
N ALA A 182 -26.70 37.01 -36.64
CA ALA A 182 -25.51 36.15 -36.71
C ALA A 182 -25.33 35.36 -35.40
N PRO A 183 -24.88 34.09 -35.47
CA PRO A 183 -24.76 33.24 -34.29
C PRO A 183 -23.74 33.81 -33.29
N ARG A 184 -24.08 33.68 -32.00
CA ARG A 184 -23.50 34.36 -30.83
C ARG A 184 -21.97 34.22 -30.61
N TYR A 185 -21.29 33.39 -31.42
CA TYR A 185 -19.84 33.20 -31.40
C TYR A 185 -19.09 34.11 -32.39
N LEU A 186 -19.78 34.75 -33.33
CA LEU A 186 -19.22 35.76 -34.23
C LEU A 186 -19.21 37.13 -33.56
N LYS A 187 -18.04 37.75 -33.45
CA LYS A 187 -17.91 39.18 -33.10
C LYS A 187 -18.06 40.03 -34.35
N GLN A 188 -18.56 41.26 -34.24
CA GLN A 188 -18.77 42.16 -35.40
C GLN A 188 -17.49 42.49 -36.18
N SER A 189 -16.30 42.26 -35.62
CA SER A 189 -14.99 42.44 -36.26
C SER A 189 -14.41 41.16 -36.88
N ASP A 190 -15.13 40.04 -36.86
CA ASP A 190 -14.61 38.74 -37.30
C ASP A 190 -14.64 38.59 -38.82
N SER A 191 -13.47 38.59 -39.46
CA SER A 191 -13.33 38.21 -40.88
C SER A 191 -13.48 36.70 -41.06
N ALA A 192 -13.94 36.25 -42.25
CA ALA A 192 -14.02 34.82 -42.58
C ALA A 192 -12.69 34.07 -42.36
N TRP A 193 -11.56 34.73 -42.66
CA TRP A 193 -10.21 34.23 -42.38
C TRP A 193 -9.89 34.06 -40.89
N SER A 194 -10.36 34.98 -40.03
CA SER A 194 -10.16 34.87 -38.58
C SER A 194 -10.99 33.74 -37.94
N VAL A 195 -12.16 33.42 -38.51
CA VAL A 195 -13.03 32.32 -38.09
C VAL A 195 -12.44 31.00 -38.56
N PHE A 196 -12.04 30.91 -39.84
CA PHE A 196 -11.34 29.76 -40.39
C PHE A 196 -10.04 29.46 -39.62
N GLY A 197 -9.22 30.48 -39.33
CA GLY A 197 -8.01 30.35 -38.53
C GLY A 197 -8.27 29.81 -37.12
N ARG A 198 -9.34 30.26 -36.44
CA ARG A 198 -9.76 29.72 -35.14
C ARG A 198 -10.24 28.27 -35.23
N ILE A 199 -10.97 27.89 -36.28
CA ILE A 199 -11.42 26.50 -36.50
C ILE A 199 -10.22 25.58 -36.78
N ILE A 200 -9.27 26.00 -37.61
CA ILE A 200 -8.04 25.25 -37.89
C ILE A 200 -7.18 25.16 -36.63
N ALA A 201 -7.01 26.24 -35.86
CA ALA A 201 -6.27 26.20 -34.59
C ALA A 201 -6.96 25.31 -33.54
N ALA A 202 -8.29 25.31 -33.46
CA ALA A 202 -9.04 24.42 -32.58
C ALA A 202 -8.93 22.95 -33.00
N ARG A 203 -9.02 22.64 -34.30
CA ARG A 203 -8.80 21.28 -34.83
C ARG A 203 -7.35 20.81 -34.66
N ALA A 204 -6.39 21.68 -34.90
CA ALA A 204 -4.98 21.39 -34.66
C ALA A 204 -4.75 21.10 -33.17
N ARG A 205 -5.26 21.95 -32.26
CA ARG A 205 -5.20 21.72 -30.82
C ARG A 205 -5.86 20.39 -30.44
N GLN A 206 -7.08 20.11 -30.91
CA GLN A 206 -7.76 18.83 -30.68
C GLN A 206 -7.00 17.60 -31.22
N LEU A 207 -6.26 17.74 -32.32
CA LEU A 207 -5.40 16.68 -32.88
C LEU A 207 -4.10 16.52 -32.08
N PHE A 208 -3.47 17.62 -31.64
CA PHE A 208 -2.33 17.60 -30.73
C PHE A 208 -2.71 17.05 -29.35
N ASP A 209 -3.88 17.41 -28.83
CA ASP A 209 -4.44 16.86 -27.59
C ASP A 209 -4.70 15.35 -27.74
N ARG A 210 -5.23 14.89 -28.88
CA ARG A 210 -5.38 13.43 -29.16
C ARG A 210 -4.04 12.70 -29.32
N ALA A 211 -3.05 13.32 -29.95
CA ALA A 211 -1.72 12.73 -30.13
C ALA A 211 -0.94 12.69 -28.80
N GLY A 212 -0.97 13.78 -28.03
CA GLY A 212 -0.45 13.86 -26.68
C GLY A 212 -1.16 12.88 -25.74
N GLN A 213 -2.49 12.78 -25.82
CA GLN A 213 -3.25 11.79 -25.05
C GLN A 213 -2.77 10.37 -25.34
N ARG A 214 -2.58 9.97 -26.61
CA ARG A 214 -2.04 8.64 -26.95
C ARG A 214 -0.64 8.37 -26.37
N ILE A 215 0.18 9.40 -26.15
CA ILE A 215 1.49 9.26 -25.49
C ILE A 215 1.31 9.15 -23.96
N THR A 216 0.37 9.88 -23.36
CA THR A 216 0.06 9.81 -21.91
C THR A 216 -0.84 8.64 -21.48
N GLN A 217 -1.47 7.95 -22.44
CA GLN A 217 -2.45 6.84 -22.26
C GLN A 217 -1.81 5.44 -22.28
N ARG A 218 -0.48 5.30 -22.30
CA ARG A 218 0.11 4.00 -21.99
C ARG A 218 -0.03 3.73 -20.50
N THR A 219 -0.86 2.75 -20.15
CA THR A 219 -1.01 2.18 -18.79
C THR A 219 0.31 2.12 -18.04
N LEU A 220 0.31 2.58 -16.79
CA LEU A 220 1.50 2.59 -15.94
C LEU A 220 1.81 1.19 -15.43
N ARG A 221 3.08 0.90 -15.20
CA ARG A 221 3.58 -0.38 -14.64
C ARG A 221 4.12 -0.11 -13.25
N ILE A 222 3.31 -0.33 -12.22
CA ILE A 222 3.74 -0.09 -10.84
C ILE A 222 4.21 -1.40 -10.23
N GLY A 223 5.43 -1.39 -9.69
CA GLY A 223 5.94 -2.48 -8.88
C GLY A 223 5.40 -2.38 -7.47
N VAL A 224 4.93 -3.50 -6.91
CA VAL A 224 4.67 -3.63 -5.47
C VAL A 224 5.66 -4.65 -4.91
N SER A 225 6.36 -4.31 -3.84
CA SER A 225 7.28 -5.24 -3.19
C SER A 225 6.55 -6.45 -2.61
N ALA A 226 7.14 -7.65 -2.66
CA ALA A 226 6.50 -8.85 -2.10
C ALA A 226 6.63 -8.90 -0.57
N ARG A 227 5.56 -9.32 0.11
CA ARG A 227 5.63 -9.81 1.50
C ARG A 227 6.20 -11.22 1.49
N ILE A 228 6.92 -11.59 2.55
CA ILE A 228 7.48 -12.92 2.74
C ILE A 228 6.71 -13.60 3.87
N PHE A 229 6.20 -14.81 3.63
CA PHE A 229 5.79 -15.73 4.69
C PHE A 229 6.96 -16.69 4.92
N HIS A 230 7.48 -16.73 6.15
CA HIS A 230 8.57 -17.64 6.52
C HIS A 230 8.02 -19.00 6.97
N PRO A 231 8.70 -20.12 6.65
CA PRO A 231 8.20 -21.45 6.96
C PRO A 231 8.18 -21.72 8.47
N GLU A 232 7.04 -22.19 8.97
CA GLU A 232 6.89 -22.61 10.36
C GLU A 232 7.66 -23.91 10.64
N PRO A 233 8.44 -24.00 11.73
CA PRO A 233 9.19 -25.20 12.09
C PRO A 233 8.29 -26.45 12.21
N GLY A 234 8.59 -27.47 11.40
CA GLY A 234 7.85 -28.74 11.41
C GLY A 234 6.51 -28.74 10.65
N ALA A 235 6.06 -27.60 10.13
CA ALA A 235 4.83 -27.54 9.35
C ALA A 235 4.96 -28.24 7.99
N LYS A 236 3.83 -28.74 7.48
CA LYS A 236 3.71 -29.39 6.15
C LYS A 236 2.88 -28.51 5.19
N GLY A 237 3.00 -28.78 3.89
CA GLY A 237 2.22 -28.08 2.87
C GLY A 237 2.73 -26.66 2.62
N LEU A 238 1.83 -25.67 2.60
CA LEU A 238 2.17 -24.26 2.37
C LEU A 238 2.91 -23.63 3.55
N ARG A 239 2.49 -23.93 4.79
CA ARG A 239 3.09 -23.38 6.03
C ARG A 239 4.53 -23.83 6.25
N GLY A 240 4.95 -24.94 5.62
CA GLY A 240 6.35 -25.42 5.63
C GLY A 240 7.23 -24.88 4.48
N LYS A 241 6.80 -23.81 3.78
CA LYS A 241 7.55 -23.20 2.66
C LYS A 241 7.67 -21.70 2.85
N THR A 242 8.76 -21.12 2.36
CA THR A 242 8.82 -19.67 2.12
C THR A 242 7.84 -19.33 1.00
N LEU A 243 6.84 -18.50 1.28
CA LEU A 243 5.92 -17.98 0.27
C LEU A 243 6.22 -16.50 0.04
N GLN A 244 5.95 -16.03 -1.17
CA GLN A 244 5.97 -14.60 -1.48
C GLN A 244 4.57 -14.21 -1.94
N TYR A 245 4.04 -13.13 -1.38
CA TYR A 245 2.64 -12.76 -1.58
C TYR A 245 2.46 -11.24 -1.71
N LEU A 246 1.35 -10.88 -2.34
CA LEU A 246 0.86 -9.52 -2.51
C LEU A 246 -0.52 -9.45 -1.86
N GLU A 247 -0.77 -8.43 -1.05
CA GLU A 247 -2.11 -8.24 -0.48
C GLU A 247 -3.11 -7.77 -1.55
N GLU A 248 -4.33 -8.29 -1.50
CA GLU A 248 -5.38 -7.92 -2.45
C GLU A 248 -5.76 -6.43 -2.36
N SER A 249 -5.87 -5.90 -1.14
CA SER A 249 -6.32 -4.52 -0.87
C SER A 249 -5.41 -3.47 -1.54
N ILE A 250 -4.09 -3.57 -1.32
CA ILE A 250 -3.11 -2.63 -1.88
C ILE A 250 -3.02 -2.76 -3.41
N ALA A 251 -3.16 -3.98 -3.95
CA ALA A 251 -3.22 -4.21 -5.39
C ALA A 251 -4.46 -3.56 -6.00
N HIS A 252 -5.64 -3.80 -5.43
CA HIS A 252 -6.91 -3.21 -5.87
C HIS A 252 -6.94 -1.68 -5.70
N TRP A 253 -6.32 -1.15 -4.64
CA TRP A 253 -6.20 0.30 -4.45
C TRP A 253 -5.39 0.97 -5.57
N VAL A 254 -4.23 0.42 -5.93
CA VAL A 254 -3.42 0.92 -7.06
C VAL A 254 -4.15 0.71 -8.40
N MET A 255 -4.79 -0.45 -8.59
CA MET A 255 -5.56 -0.82 -9.78
C MET A 255 -6.92 -0.10 -9.89
N SER A 256 -7.28 0.76 -8.94
CA SER A 256 -8.41 1.69 -9.08
C SER A 256 -8.19 2.73 -10.19
N ARG A 257 -6.95 2.83 -10.70
CA ARG A 257 -6.53 3.68 -11.82
C ARG A 257 -5.96 2.83 -12.97
N ASP A 258 -5.68 3.47 -14.11
CA ASP A 258 -5.10 2.83 -15.31
C ASP A 258 -3.63 2.41 -15.08
N VAL A 259 -3.47 1.32 -14.33
CA VAL A 259 -2.21 0.76 -13.84
C VAL A 259 -2.24 -0.77 -13.95
N ILE A 260 -1.16 -1.35 -14.46
CA ILE A 260 -0.85 -2.77 -14.30
C ILE A 260 0.11 -2.89 -13.11
N VAL A 261 -0.33 -3.62 -12.08
CA VAL A 261 0.49 -3.95 -10.91
C VAL A 261 1.37 -5.16 -11.21
N PHE A 262 2.64 -5.07 -10.84
CA PHE A 262 3.59 -6.18 -10.87
C PHE A 262 4.07 -6.45 -9.45
N MET A 263 3.83 -7.65 -8.92
CA MET A 263 4.54 -8.10 -7.72
C MET A 263 6.02 -8.26 -8.09
N ILE A 264 6.92 -7.56 -7.39
CA ILE A 264 8.36 -7.77 -7.51
C ILE A 264 8.75 -8.86 -6.52
N PRO A 265 9.15 -10.08 -6.94
CA PRO A 265 9.61 -11.11 -6.02
C PRO A 265 10.99 -10.75 -5.44
N THR A 266 11.31 -11.31 -4.28
CA THR A 266 12.66 -11.26 -3.73
C THR A 266 13.61 -12.10 -4.58
N VAL A 267 14.76 -11.52 -4.97
CA VAL A 267 15.80 -12.19 -5.74
C VAL A 267 16.71 -13.03 -4.81
N GLY A 268 16.14 -14.11 -4.29
CA GLY A 268 16.83 -15.02 -3.38
C GLY A 268 18.03 -15.71 -4.04
N HIS A 269 19.24 -15.37 -3.60
CA HIS A 269 20.49 -15.99 -4.06
C HIS A 269 20.70 -17.42 -3.50
N GLN A 270 19.84 -17.88 -2.58
CA GLN A 270 19.94 -19.16 -1.89
C GLN A 270 18.92 -20.21 -2.38
N GLY A 271 18.15 -19.90 -3.43
CA GLY A 271 17.22 -20.86 -4.03
C GLY A 271 17.93 -21.99 -4.77
N MET A 272 17.27 -23.14 -4.91
CA MET A 272 17.74 -24.29 -5.73
C MET A 272 17.73 -24.00 -7.25
N LEU A 273 17.27 -22.83 -7.67
CA LEU A 273 17.24 -22.39 -9.06
C LEU A 273 18.44 -21.49 -9.31
N HIS A 274 19.07 -21.61 -10.50
CA HIS A 274 20.19 -20.76 -10.87
C HIS A 274 19.84 -19.27 -10.68
N PRO A 275 20.72 -18.47 -10.04
CA PRO A 275 20.50 -17.05 -9.91
C PRO A 275 20.38 -16.44 -11.30
N SER A 276 19.20 -15.88 -11.61
CA SER A 276 18.99 -15.19 -12.87
C SER A 276 19.89 -13.96 -12.94
N ASN A 277 20.33 -13.56 -14.14
CA ASN A 277 21.12 -12.34 -14.31
C ASN A 277 20.28 -11.04 -14.14
N ILE A 278 19.00 -11.16 -13.77
CA ILE A 278 18.11 -10.04 -13.45
C ILE A 278 18.46 -9.52 -12.05
N ARG A 279 18.77 -8.24 -11.96
CA ARG A 279 19.02 -7.53 -10.70
C ARG A 279 17.86 -6.59 -10.37
N LEU A 280 17.81 -6.08 -9.14
CA LEU A 280 16.73 -5.17 -8.73
C LEU A 280 16.65 -3.89 -9.57
N ARG A 281 17.80 -3.37 -10.03
CA ARG A 281 17.87 -2.28 -11.05
C ARG A 281 17.13 -2.57 -12.36
N ASP A 282 16.99 -3.83 -12.76
CA ASP A 282 16.33 -4.17 -14.01
C ASP A 282 14.80 -4.09 -13.88
N TYR A 283 14.25 -4.20 -12.66
CA TYR A 283 12.87 -3.83 -12.37
C TYR A 283 12.67 -2.30 -12.47
N ALA A 284 13.58 -1.49 -11.91
CA ALA A 284 13.52 -0.02 -11.98
C ALA A 284 13.57 0.53 -13.42
N LYS A 285 14.20 -0.20 -14.37
CA LYS A 285 14.19 0.12 -15.81
C LYS A 285 12.88 -0.22 -16.53
N HIS A 286 12.09 -1.15 -16.01
CA HIS A 286 10.91 -1.71 -16.69
C HIS A 286 9.58 -1.32 -16.06
N LEU A 287 9.62 -0.74 -14.86
CA LEU A 287 8.50 -0.26 -14.07
C LEU A 287 8.58 1.27 -13.93
N ASP A 288 7.41 1.90 -13.86
CA ASP A 288 7.26 3.36 -13.88
C ASP A 288 7.28 3.95 -12.45
N GLY A 289 7.17 3.12 -11.42
CA GLY A 289 7.23 3.50 -9.99
C GLY A 289 7.16 2.29 -9.05
N LEU A 290 7.49 2.49 -7.78
CA LEU A 290 7.52 1.45 -6.73
C LEU A 290 6.54 1.78 -5.60
N LEU A 291 5.85 0.76 -5.09
CA LEU A 291 5.09 0.80 -3.85
C LEU A 291 5.67 -0.23 -2.86
N LEU A 292 5.95 0.21 -1.64
CA LEU A 292 6.36 -0.63 -0.51
C LEU A 292 5.15 -0.85 0.41
N GLN A 293 4.60 -2.07 0.41
CA GLN A 293 3.39 -2.41 1.18
C GLN A 293 3.69 -2.66 2.67
N GLY A 294 2.65 -2.68 3.50
CA GLY A 294 2.74 -2.98 4.93
C GLY A 294 3.18 -4.42 5.27
N GLY A 295 3.00 -4.83 6.53
CA GLY A 295 3.30 -6.18 7.04
C GLY A 295 4.32 -6.17 8.19
N ALA A 296 4.87 -7.34 8.51
CA ALA A 296 5.76 -7.59 9.66
C ALA A 296 6.94 -6.61 9.82
N ASP A 297 7.17 -6.20 11.06
CA ASP A 297 8.17 -5.24 11.56
C ASP A 297 9.49 -5.13 10.80
N VAL A 298 10.02 -3.91 10.73
CA VAL A 298 11.40 -3.66 10.28
C VAL A 298 12.37 -4.12 11.36
N SER A 299 13.38 -4.91 10.98
CA SER A 299 14.34 -5.46 11.93
C SER A 299 15.17 -4.34 12.58
N PRO A 300 15.33 -4.32 13.91
CA PRO A 300 16.22 -3.38 14.62
C PRO A 300 17.65 -3.35 14.06
N GLN A 301 18.12 -4.50 13.58
CA GLN A 301 19.44 -4.66 12.97
C GLN A 301 19.61 -3.87 11.67
N SER A 302 18.51 -3.52 10.98
CA SER A 302 18.50 -2.72 9.75
C SER A 302 18.74 -1.23 10.01
N TYR A 303 18.50 -0.74 11.24
CA TYR A 303 18.83 0.62 11.72
C TYR A 303 19.84 0.62 12.89
N GLN A 304 20.66 -0.43 12.97
CA GLN A 304 21.79 -0.55 13.91
C GLN A 304 21.42 -0.58 15.40
N GLU A 305 20.17 -0.88 15.74
CA GLU A 305 19.73 -1.13 17.12
C GLU A 305 19.64 -2.65 17.40
N ALA A 306 19.68 -3.02 18.68
CA ALA A 306 19.36 -4.37 19.12
C ALA A 306 17.84 -4.49 19.36
N ALA A 307 17.28 -5.69 19.21
CA ALA A 307 15.88 -5.93 19.56
C ALA A 307 15.67 -5.72 21.06
N THR A 308 14.72 -4.87 21.44
CA THR A 308 14.32 -4.66 22.84
C THR A 308 13.66 -5.90 23.43
N ARG A 309 13.00 -6.71 22.59
CA ARG A 309 12.31 -7.96 22.94
C ARG A 309 12.65 -9.07 21.94
N PRO A 310 13.00 -10.30 22.39
CA PRO A 310 13.33 -11.43 21.51
C PRO A 310 12.25 -11.81 20.49
N GLU A 311 10.97 -11.58 20.84
CA GLU A 311 9.79 -11.84 20.02
C GLU A 311 9.58 -10.83 18.87
N TRP A 312 10.33 -9.73 18.84
CA TRP A 312 10.26 -8.71 17.78
C TRP A 312 11.58 -8.56 17.00
N PRO A 313 12.06 -9.62 16.31
CA PRO A 313 13.30 -9.55 15.53
C PRO A 313 13.14 -8.76 14.22
N GLY A 314 11.90 -8.55 13.76
CA GLY A 314 11.55 -8.05 12.43
C GLY A 314 12.00 -8.95 11.28
N ASP A 315 11.61 -8.61 10.04
CA ASP A 315 11.98 -9.37 8.85
C ASP A 315 13.21 -8.77 8.15
N ARG A 316 14.40 -9.09 8.67
CA ARG A 316 15.67 -8.64 8.07
C ARG A 316 15.87 -9.13 6.62
N VAL A 317 15.28 -10.26 6.22
CA VAL A 317 15.39 -10.77 4.85
C VAL A 317 14.60 -9.89 3.88
N ARG A 318 13.37 -9.51 4.27
CA ARG A 318 12.56 -8.55 3.53
C ARG A 318 13.18 -7.15 3.54
N ASP A 319 13.70 -6.69 4.68
CA ASP A 319 14.36 -5.38 4.81
C ASP A 319 15.46 -5.20 3.76
N MET A 320 16.42 -6.13 3.67
CA MET A 320 17.57 -5.97 2.77
C MET A 320 17.13 -5.89 1.29
N TYR A 321 16.15 -6.70 0.89
CA TYR A 321 15.61 -6.70 -0.46
C TYR A 321 14.82 -5.41 -0.78
N GLU A 322 13.99 -4.93 0.14
CA GLU A 322 13.20 -3.71 -0.09
C GLU A 322 14.05 -2.43 0.01
N LEU A 323 15.12 -2.42 0.82
CA LEU A 323 16.10 -1.35 0.86
C LEU A 323 16.89 -1.25 -0.47
N GLU A 324 17.31 -2.39 -1.04
CA GLU A 324 17.96 -2.42 -2.36
C GLU A 324 16.98 -1.97 -3.47
N LEU A 325 15.70 -2.39 -3.41
CA LEU A 325 14.67 -1.88 -4.33
C LEU A 325 14.47 -0.37 -4.22
N LEU A 326 14.31 0.15 -3.00
CA LEU A 326 14.13 1.58 -2.75
C LEU A 326 15.32 2.37 -3.31
N HIS A 327 16.55 1.92 -3.04
CA HIS A 327 17.76 2.52 -3.60
C HIS A 327 17.74 2.55 -5.14
N GLU A 328 17.49 1.41 -5.80
CA GLU A 328 17.50 1.31 -7.26
C GLU A 328 16.41 2.16 -7.94
N PHE A 329 15.22 2.28 -7.35
CA PHE A 329 14.16 3.17 -7.86
C PHE A 329 14.49 4.66 -7.64
N VAL A 330 15.05 5.03 -6.49
CA VAL A 330 15.45 6.41 -6.17
C VAL A 330 16.59 6.88 -7.07
N GLU A 331 17.64 6.07 -7.25
CA GLU A 331 18.75 6.35 -8.18
C GLU A 331 18.28 6.42 -9.64
N SER A 332 17.27 5.63 -10.02
CA SER A 332 16.62 5.69 -11.33
C SER A 332 15.67 6.89 -11.49
N GLY A 333 15.53 7.76 -10.48
CA GLY A 333 14.63 8.91 -10.48
C GLY A 333 13.14 8.56 -10.54
N LYS A 334 12.77 7.29 -10.30
CA LYS A 334 11.38 6.81 -10.31
C LYS A 334 10.73 7.11 -8.95
N PRO A 335 9.41 7.35 -8.90
CA PRO A 335 8.73 7.63 -7.65
C PRO A 335 8.60 6.40 -6.77
N VAL A 336 8.57 6.62 -5.46
CA VAL A 336 8.33 5.57 -4.46
C VAL A 336 7.25 6.01 -3.47
N LEU A 337 6.31 5.11 -3.16
CA LEU A 337 5.30 5.27 -2.13
C LEU A 337 5.42 4.15 -1.08
N GLY A 338 5.61 4.48 0.18
CA GLY A 338 5.61 3.54 1.29
C GLY A 338 4.33 3.62 2.11
N VAL A 339 3.75 2.46 2.44
CA VAL A 339 2.54 2.34 3.28
C VAL A 339 2.88 1.57 4.56
N CYS A 340 2.49 2.12 5.71
CA CYS A 340 2.77 1.60 7.04
C CYS A 340 4.27 1.25 7.21
N ARG A 341 4.62 -0.03 7.26
CA ARG A 341 6.00 -0.53 7.25
C ARG A 341 6.87 0.06 6.11
N GLY A 342 6.28 0.35 4.94
CA GLY A 342 6.99 1.01 3.84
C GLY A 342 7.45 2.45 4.18
N CYS A 343 6.70 3.18 5.01
CA CYS A 343 7.09 4.49 5.53
C CYS A 343 8.30 4.37 6.48
N GLN A 344 8.24 3.41 7.39
CA GLN A 344 9.31 3.09 8.34
C GLN A 344 10.59 2.69 7.60
N LEU A 345 10.49 1.85 6.57
CA LEU A 345 11.64 1.43 5.77
C LEU A 345 12.26 2.58 4.97
N ILE A 346 11.45 3.50 4.42
CA ILE A 346 11.95 4.74 3.81
C ILE A 346 12.76 5.56 4.83
N ASN A 347 12.27 5.69 6.07
CA ASN A 347 13.02 6.38 7.12
C ASN A 347 14.38 5.73 7.42
N VAL A 348 14.39 4.41 7.57
CA VAL A 348 15.60 3.61 7.83
C VAL A 348 16.61 3.72 6.68
N ALA A 349 16.16 3.68 5.43
CA ALA A 349 17.02 3.79 4.24
C ALA A 349 17.81 5.10 4.19
N PHE A 350 17.22 6.20 4.65
CA PHE A 350 17.88 7.50 4.74
C PHE A 350 18.67 7.71 6.05
N GLY A 351 18.78 6.66 6.88
CA GLY A 351 19.59 6.62 8.10
C GLY A 351 18.86 7.07 9.37
N GLY A 352 17.52 7.02 9.38
CA GLY A 352 16.72 7.21 10.59
C GLY A 352 16.59 5.92 11.42
N SER A 353 15.95 6.03 12.58
CA SER A 353 15.63 4.89 13.47
C SER A 353 14.17 4.88 13.88
N LEU A 354 13.71 3.76 14.44
CA LEU A 354 12.32 3.51 14.82
C LEU A 354 12.17 3.36 16.34
N TYR A 355 10.97 3.64 16.84
CA TYR A 355 10.47 3.05 18.07
C TYR A 355 10.10 1.59 17.77
N GLN A 356 10.55 0.67 18.61
CA GLN A 356 10.32 -0.77 18.41
C GLN A 356 8.93 -1.18 18.89
N ASP A 357 8.39 -0.45 19.86
CA ASP A 357 6.97 -0.44 20.21
C ASP A 357 6.62 0.91 20.86
N ILE A 358 5.64 1.62 20.28
CA ILE A 358 5.11 2.88 20.78
C ILE A 358 4.61 2.73 22.23
N ALA A 359 3.96 1.62 22.58
CA ALA A 359 3.35 1.44 23.90
C ALA A 359 4.39 1.35 25.02
N THR A 360 5.56 0.72 24.78
CA THR A 360 6.66 0.69 25.75
C THR A 360 7.67 1.83 25.60
N ASP A 361 8.02 2.24 24.39
CA ASP A 361 9.07 3.26 24.15
C ASP A 361 8.54 4.70 24.34
N VAL A 362 7.23 4.93 24.14
CA VAL A 362 6.58 6.25 24.27
C VAL A 362 5.31 6.14 25.14
N PRO A 363 5.43 5.97 26.48
CA PRO A 363 4.28 5.72 27.37
C PRO A 363 3.22 6.83 27.44
N THR A 364 3.47 7.99 26.82
CA THR A 364 2.53 9.12 26.70
C THR A 364 1.77 9.14 25.37
N ALA A 365 2.08 8.24 24.43
CA ALA A 365 1.42 8.18 23.13
C ALA A 365 0.01 7.58 23.23
N GLY A 366 -0.82 7.89 22.23
CA GLY A 366 -2.10 7.21 22.04
C GLY A 366 -1.93 5.74 21.64
N VAL A 367 -3.06 5.05 21.51
CA VAL A 367 -3.10 3.71 20.92
C VAL A 367 -2.96 3.84 19.40
N HIS A 368 -1.99 3.16 18.79
CA HIS A 368 -1.78 3.12 17.33
C HIS A 368 -2.10 1.75 16.69
N VAL A 369 -2.38 0.72 17.51
CA VAL A 369 -2.92 -0.57 17.08
C VAL A 369 -3.85 -1.09 18.17
N SER A 370 -4.98 -1.71 17.81
CA SER A 370 -5.93 -2.29 18.77
C SER A 370 -6.58 -3.56 18.21
N GLU A 371 -7.31 -4.28 19.05
CA GLU A 371 -8.12 -5.45 18.66
C GLU A 371 -9.19 -5.13 17.61
N GLN A 372 -9.51 -3.85 17.39
CA GLN A 372 -10.40 -3.40 16.32
C GLN A 372 -9.67 -3.28 14.96
N TYR A 373 -8.35 -3.46 14.93
CA TYR A 373 -7.49 -3.57 13.75
C TYR A 373 -7.78 -2.50 12.68
N ASP A 374 -8.38 -2.88 11.55
CA ASP A 374 -8.68 -1.99 10.42
C ASP A 374 -9.81 -0.98 10.69
N GLN A 375 -10.46 -1.05 11.86
CA GLN A 375 -11.45 -0.09 12.34
C GLN A 375 -10.87 0.95 13.32
N HIS A 376 -9.63 0.79 13.79
CA HIS A 376 -9.01 1.76 14.71
C HIS A 376 -8.67 3.08 14.00
N ARG A 377 -8.94 4.23 14.64
CA ARG A 377 -8.84 5.58 14.04
C ARG A 377 -8.15 6.57 14.97
N HIS A 378 -7.44 7.52 14.39
CA HIS A 378 -6.93 8.70 15.07
C HIS A 378 -6.82 9.90 14.11
N ALA A 379 -6.66 11.09 14.67
CA ALA A 379 -6.49 12.33 13.92
C ALA A 379 -5.01 12.58 13.61
N VAL A 380 -4.72 13.03 12.40
CA VAL A 380 -3.39 13.52 11.97
C VAL A 380 -3.46 14.97 11.56
N HIS A 381 -2.38 15.70 11.82
CA HIS A 381 -2.17 17.09 11.44
C HIS A 381 -1.08 17.18 10.35
N PHE A 382 -1.28 18.05 9.35
CA PHE A 382 -0.31 18.36 8.30
C PHE A 382 0.43 19.67 8.66
N PRO A 383 1.71 19.62 9.07
CA PRO A 383 2.47 20.81 9.46
C PRO A 383 2.59 21.83 8.33
N ASP A 384 2.86 23.10 8.69
CA ASP A 384 3.14 24.13 7.69
C ASP A 384 4.35 23.76 6.82
N GLY A 385 4.20 23.92 5.50
CA GLY A 385 5.19 23.47 4.52
C GLY A 385 5.07 22.00 4.10
N SER A 386 4.21 21.20 4.75
CA SER A 386 3.85 19.85 4.28
C SER A 386 3.34 19.88 2.84
N THR A 387 3.78 18.92 2.02
CA THR A 387 3.27 18.77 0.66
C THR A 387 1.93 18.06 0.61
N LEU A 388 1.57 17.26 1.63
CA LEU A 388 0.23 16.71 1.80
C LEU A 388 -0.83 17.82 1.91
N ALA A 389 -0.51 18.93 2.58
CA ALA A 389 -1.37 20.10 2.65
C ALA A 389 -1.70 20.75 1.28
N ASN A 390 -0.87 20.48 0.25
CA ASN A 390 -1.15 20.88 -1.13
C ASN A 390 -1.95 19.83 -1.91
N MET A 391 -1.84 18.54 -1.54
CA MET A 391 -2.67 17.46 -2.09
C MET A 391 -4.10 17.49 -1.52
N PHE A 392 -4.26 18.01 -0.31
CA PHE A 392 -5.52 18.12 0.43
C PHE A 392 -5.90 19.59 0.71
N PRO A 393 -6.22 20.39 -0.33
CA PRO A 393 -6.49 21.81 -0.17
C PRO A 393 -7.68 22.05 0.79
N GLY A 394 -7.50 23.00 1.70
CA GLY A 394 -8.51 23.31 2.73
C GLY A 394 -8.53 22.35 3.92
N ARG A 395 -7.69 21.30 3.95
CA ARG A 395 -7.52 20.44 5.13
C ARG A 395 -6.13 20.65 5.74
N ARG A 396 -6.10 20.83 7.07
CA ARG A 396 -4.89 20.78 7.91
C ARG A 396 -4.90 19.59 8.86
N GLU A 397 -6.07 19.00 9.07
CA GLU A 397 -6.29 17.81 9.88
C GLU A 397 -7.14 16.81 9.10
N ALA A 398 -6.99 15.53 9.41
CA ALA A 398 -7.80 14.45 8.87
C ALA A 398 -7.84 13.26 9.84
N ILE A 399 -8.86 12.41 9.74
CA ILE A 399 -8.88 11.12 10.43
C ILE A 399 -8.31 10.05 9.48
N VAL A 400 -7.42 9.21 10.00
CA VAL A 400 -6.85 8.06 9.29
C VAL A 400 -7.04 6.78 10.11
N ASN A 401 -6.84 5.62 9.49
CA ASN A 401 -6.73 4.37 10.21
C ASN A 401 -5.33 4.18 10.79
N SER A 402 -5.21 3.37 11.85
CA SER A 402 -3.93 3.13 12.49
C SER A 402 -3.83 1.66 12.88
N ILE A 403 -2.81 0.97 12.34
CA ILE A 403 -2.56 -0.46 12.52
C ILE A 403 -1.05 -0.70 12.66
N HIS A 404 -0.40 0.00 13.58
CA HIS A 404 1.04 -0.11 13.78
C HIS A 404 1.42 0.05 15.26
N HIS A 405 2.43 -0.72 15.67
CA HIS A 405 3.09 -0.56 16.98
C HIS A 405 4.50 0.03 16.83
N GLN A 406 5.14 -0.09 15.67
CA GLN A 406 6.36 0.65 15.33
C GLN A 406 6.06 2.04 14.76
N ALA A 407 6.97 3.00 14.97
CA ALA A 407 6.90 4.35 14.40
C ALA A 407 8.30 4.96 14.19
N VAL A 408 8.40 6.06 13.45
CA VAL A 408 9.66 6.80 13.30
C VAL A 408 10.05 7.49 14.63
N LYS A 409 11.27 7.22 15.09
CA LYS A 409 11.90 7.79 16.30
C LYS A 409 12.89 8.89 15.95
N THR A 410 13.85 8.56 15.09
CA THR A 410 14.81 9.52 14.54
C THR A 410 14.55 9.66 13.05
N LEU A 411 14.30 10.87 12.59
CA LEU A 411 14.05 11.16 11.19
C LEU A 411 15.34 11.00 10.36
N GLY A 412 15.25 10.26 9.25
CA GLY A 412 16.34 10.07 8.30
C GLY A 412 16.78 11.35 7.58
N ARG A 413 17.98 11.30 6.99
CA ARG A 413 18.59 12.46 6.32
C ARG A 413 17.78 12.89 5.11
N ASP A 414 17.68 14.21 4.92
CA ASP A 414 16.94 14.83 3.81
C ASP A 414 15.44 14.47 3.71
N LEU A 415 14.87 13.89 4.79
CA LEU A 415 13.42 13.74 4.95
C LEU A 415 12.81 14.99 5.60
N ASN A 416 11.57 15.30 5.21
CA ASN A 416 10.66 16.16 5.94
C ASN A 416 9.56 15.32 6.61
N ILE A 417 9.03 15.82 7.72
CA ILE A 417 7.77 15.34 8.30
C ILE A 417 6.62 15.98 7.51
N GLU A 418 5.68 15.16 7.05
CA GLU A 418 4.55 15.57 6.22
C GLU A 418 3.21 15.48 6.98
N ALA A 419 3.13 14.58 7.96
CA ALA A 419 2.02 14.46 8.89
C ALA A 419 2.51 13.97 10.26
N VAL A 420 1.81 14.35 11.32
CA VAL A 420 1.97 13.81 12.68
C VAL A 420 0.61 13.45 13.27
N SER A 421 0.56 12.46 14.15
CA SER A 421 -0.58 12.19 15.03
C SER A 421 -0.88 13.42 15.89
N ALA A 422 -2.15 13.86 15.89
CA ALA A 422 -2.56 15.11 16.52
C ALA A 422 -2.62 15.03 18.06
N SER A 423 -2.67 13.82 18.64
CA SER A 423 -2.74 13.58 20.08
C SER A 423 -1.38 13.58 20.79
N ASP A 424 -0.34 13.11 20.10
CA ASP A 424 0.94 12.71 20.71
C ASP A 424 2.17 13.06 19.87
N GLY A 425 1.99 13.52 18.63
CA GLY A 425 3.08 13.95 17.76
C GLY A 425 3.89 12.82 17.11
N ILE A 426 3.44 11.57 17.20
CA ILE A 426 4.05 10.45 16.44
C ILE A 426 4.06 10.79 14.95
N ILE A 427 5.17 10.49 14.25
CA ILE A 427 5.34 10.83 12.84
C ILE A 427 4.53 9.88 11.96
N GLU A 428 3.57 10.43 11.23
CA GLU A 428 2.58 9.69 10.43
C GLU A 428 2.84 9.74 8.93
N ALA A 429 3.64 10.70 8.45
CA ALA A 429 4.12 10.70 7.07
C ALA A 429 5.48 11.39 6.93
N VAL A 430 6.29 10.91 5.99
CA VAL A 430 7.61 11.47 5.65
C VAL A 430 7.78 11.63 4.14
N ARG A 431 8.61 12.59 3.72
CA ARG A 431 8.97 12.78 2.31
C ARG A 431 10.44 13.10 2.13
N TYR A 432 11.11 12.41 1.21
CA TYR A 432 12.48 12.72 0.82
C TYR A 432 12.53 13.90 -0.14
N ARG A 433 13.30 14.93 0.22
CA ARG A 433 13.33 16.22 -0.47
C ARG A 433 14.06 16.22 -1.81
N ARG A 434 14.92 15.24 -2.06
CA ARG A 434 15.84 15.23 -3.22
C ARG A 434 15.34 14.39 -4.39
N ALA A 435 14.12 13.87 -4.32
CA ALA A 435 13.44 13.18 -5.41
C ALA A 435 12.07 13.83 -5.70
N PRO A 436 11.55 13.74 -6.94
CA PRO A 436 10.24 14.31 -7.29
C PRO A 436 9.10 13.77 -6.43
N PHE A 437 9.11 12.47 -6.10
CA PHE A 437 8.16 11.84 -5.19
C PHE A 437 8.76 10.59 -4.55
N VAL A 438 9.17 10.69 -3.29
CA VAL A 438 9.51 9.55 -2.43
C VAL A 438 8.88 9.87 -1.09
N MET A 439 7.78 9.18 -0.78
CA MET A 439 6.90 9.51 0.34
C MET A 439 6.47 8.25 1.07
N GLY A 440 6.44 8.30 2.40
CA GLY A 440 5.87 7.28 3.27
C GLY A 440 4.66 7.84 4.01
N VAL A 441 3.62 7.02 4.16
CA VAL A 441 2.49 7.25 5.08
C VAL A 441 2.35 6.03 6.00
N GLN A 442 2.07 6.28 7.28
CA GLN A 442 2.06 5.25 8.33
C GLN A 442 0.69 4.58 8.50
N TRP A 443 -0.39 5.28 8.12
CA TRP A 443 -1.72 4.71 7.91
C TRP A 443 -1.79 3.83 6.64
N HIS A 444 -2.95 3.21 6.40
CA HIS A 444 -3.23 2.30 5.28
C HIS A 444 -4.31 2.88 4.34
N PRO A 445 -3.92 3.70 3.33
CA PRO A 445 -4.81 4.26 2.30
C PRO A 445 -5.76 3.26 1.62
N GLU A 446 -5.35 2.01 1.48
CA GLU A 446 -6.07 0.92 0.83
C GLU A 446 -7.36 0.51 1.55
N PHE A 447 -7.47 0.80 2.86
CA PHE A 447 -8.71 0.56 3.62
C PHE A 447 -9.62 1.81 3.67
N HIS A 448 -9.17 2.95 3.13
CA HIS A 448 -9.96 4.18 3.08
C HIS A 448 -10.93 4.13 1.88
N ARG A 449 -12.14 3.58 2.10
CA ARG A 449 -13.19 3.56 1.07
C ARG A 449 -13.55 5.00 0.65
N ALA A 450 -13.46 5.28 -0.65
CA ALA A 450 -13.86 6.55 -1.23
C ALA A 450 -15.34 6.87 -0.91
N GLY A 451 -15.59 8.05 -0.33
CA GLY A 451 -16.94 8.53 -0.03
C GLY A 451 -17.45 8.32 1.41
N GLY A 452 -16.69 7.69 2.30
CA GLY A 452 -17.00 7.70 3.74
C GLY A 452 -16.76 9.09 4.35
N PRO A 453 -17.64 9.63 5.22
CA PRO A 453 -17.51 11.01 5.74
C PRO A 453 -16.40 11.20 6.79
N GLU A 454 -15.82 10.11 7.31
CA GLU A 454 -14.90 10.13 8.45
C GLU A 454 -13.42 10.11 8.02
N LEU A 455 -13.02 9.17 7.16
CA LEU A 455 -11.63 8.95 6.76
C LEU A 455 -11.14 9.93 5.67
N LEU A 456 -9.82 10.17 5.66
CA LEU A 456 -9.12 10.88 4.58
C LEU A 456 -9.27 10.14 3.24
N ASP A 457 -9.95 10.73 2.26
CA ASP A 457 -9.89 10.24 0.88
C ASP A 457 -8.45 10.32 0.36
N CYS A 458 -7.78 9.17 0.25
CA CYS A 458 -6.38 9.11 -0.17
C CYS A 458 -6.18 9.16 -1.71
N THR A 459 -7.25 9.43 -2.48
CA THR A 459 -7.20 9.63 -3.93
C THR A 459 -6.10 10.61 -4.39
N PRO A 460 -5.98 11.84 -3.84
CA PRO A 460 -4.94 12.80 -4.23
C PRO A 460 -3.50 12.30 -4.02
N LEU A 461 -3.25 11.44 -3.03
CA LEU A 461 -1.95 10.84 -2.77
C LEU A 461 -1.56 9.87 -3.89
N LEU A 462 -2.46 8.94 -4.24
CA LEU A 462 -2.28 7.99 -5.33
C LEU A 462 -2.15 8.71 -6.68
N ASP A 463 -2.99 9.71 -6.95
CA ASP A 463 -2.94 10.48 -8.19
C ASP A 463 -1.64 11.30 -8.31
N THR A 464 -1.10 11.80 -7.21
CA THR A 464 0.20 12.49 -7.21
C THR A 464 1.34 11.50 -7.51
N PHE A 465 1.35 10.32 -6.89
CA PHE A 465 2.32 9.26 -7.17
C PHE A 465 2.28 8.83 -8.64
N LEU A 466 1.09 8.51 -9.17
CA LEU A 466 0.91 8.05 -10.55
C LEU A 466 1.17 9.15 -11.58
N ARG A 467 0.90 10.42 -11.25
CA ARG A 467 1.28 11.55 -12.11
C ARG A 467 2.80 11.62 -12.24
N VAL A 468 3.54 11.56 -11.13
CA VAL A 468 5.02 11.59 -11.17
C VAL A 468 5.57 10.36 -11.89
N ALA A 469 5.00 9.16 -11.71
CA ALA A 469 5.40 7.95 -12.45
C ALA A 469 5.29 8.12 -13.97
N ARG A 470 4.28 8.88 -14.43
CA ARG A 470 4.11 9.22 -15.86
C ARG A 470 5.12 10.27 -16.34
N GLU A 471 5.53 11.20 -15.47
CA GLU A 471 6.53 12.24 -15.76
C GLU A 471 7.96 11.67 -15.80
N THR A 472 8.30 10.73 -14.93
CA THR A 472 9.64 10.11 -14.80
C THR A 472 9.78 8.80 -15.60
N ARG A 473 8.94 8.58 -16.61
CA ARG A 473 8.85 7.28 -17.32
C ARG A 473 10.07 6.96 -18.19
N PHE A 474 10.75 7.99 -18.67
CA PHE A 474 11.80 7.91 -19.70
C PHE A 474 13.08 7.21 -19.24
#